data_AF-A0A961DI65-F1
#
_entry.id   AF-A0A961DI65-F1
#
_cell.length_a   1.000
_cell.length_b   1.000
_cell.length_c   1.000
_cell.angle_alpha   90.00
_cell.angle_beta   90.00
_cell.angle_gamma   90.00
#
_symmetry.space_group_name_H-M   'P 1'
#
loop_
_entity.id
_entity.type
_entity.pdbx_description
1 polymer ?
#
loop_
_entity_poly.entity_id
_entity_poly.type
_entity_poly.pdbx_seq_one_letter_code
_entity_poly.pdbx_strand_id
1 'polypeptide(L)' 'MRTVKFETEPFTCPSCINKIENVVGKKAGVESAQVMFNSNKVKVSFDESAITADEIAESITKLGYPVLGQKVS' A
#
# COMPACT_ATOMS: atom_id res chain seq x y z
N MET A 1 8.11 12.04 -7.45
CA MET A 1 6.84 11.43 -7.00
C MET A 1 6.52 10.27 -7.92
N ARG A 2 6.41 9.07 -7.34
CA ARG A 2 6.11 7.83 -8.06
C ARG A 2 4.86 7.18 -7.53
N THR A 3 4.24 6.35 -8.36
CA THR A 3 3.08 5.57 -7.96
C THR A 3 3.44 4.10 -8.01
N VAL A 4 3.23 3.39 -6.91
CA VAL A 4 3.34 1.94 -6.86
C VAL A 4 1.97 1.31 -6.70
N LYS A 5 1.76 0.20 -7.38
CA LYS A 5 0.60 -0.67 -7.20
C LYS A 5 1.08 -1.97 -6.58
N PHE A 6 0.61 -2.24 -5.37
CA PHE A 6 0.78 -3.51 -4.69
C PHE A 6 -0.41 -4.40 -5.02
N GLU A 7 -0.14 -5.68 -5.25
CA GLU A 7 -1.13 -6.74 -5.35
C GLU A 7 -1.06 -7.53 -4.06
N THR A 8 -2.18 -7.69 -3.36
CA THR A 8 -2.26 -8.37 -2.07
C THR A 8 -3.20 -9.56 -2.18
N GLU A 9 -3.19 -10.39 -1.14
CA GLU A 9 -4.27 -11.35 -0.94
C GLU A 9 -5.65 -10.65 -0.84
N PRO A 10 -6.73 -11.37 -1.18
CA PRO A 10 -8.07 -10.83 -1.12
C PRO A 10 -8.41 -10.28 0.26
N PHE A 11 -8.77 -9.01 0.31
CA PHE A 11 -9.22 -8.38 1.53
C PHE A 11 -10.52 -9.06 1.99
N THR A 12 -10.50 -9.66 3.17
CA THR A 12 -11.67 -10.36 3.74
C THR A 12 -12.56 -9.45 4.56
N CYS A 13 -12.14 -8.20 4.84
CA CYS A 13 -12.91 -7.28 5.67
C CYS A 13 -12.84 -5.82 5.16
N PRO A 14 -13.99 -5.21 4.82
CA PRO A 14 -14.05 -3.82 4.37
C PRO A 14 -13.54 -2.82 5.41
N SER A 15 -13.69 -3.13 6.71
CA SER A 15 -13.22 -2.25 7.79
C SER A 15 -11.69 -2.20 7.89
N CYS A 16 -10.98 -3.22 7.41
CA CYS A 16 -9.52 -3.24 7.42
C CYS A 16 -8.91 -2.31 6.35
N ILE A 17 -9.66 -1.98 5.29
CA ILE A 17 -9.19 -1.13 4.19
C ILE A 17 -8.77 0.25 4.71
N ASN A 18 -9.68 0.92 5.43
CA ASN A 18 -9.43 2.25 5.99
C ASN A 18 -8.21 2.28 6.91
N LYS A 19 -7.93 1.16 7.59
CA LYS A 19 -6.77 1.03 8.48
C LYS A 19 -5.48 0.98 7.67
N ILE A 20 -5.44 0.23 6.57
CA ILE A 20 -4.28 0.16 5.68
C ILE A 20 -4.01 1.53 5.06
N GLU A 21 -5.04 2.18 4.50
CA GLU A 21 -4.90 3.51 3.89
C GLU A 21 -4.38 4.55 4.90
N ASN A 22 -4.89 4.53 6.13
CA ASN A 22 -4.40 5.42 7.18
C ASN A 22 -2.95 5.12 7.60
N VAL A 23 -2.60 3.85 7.80
CA VAL A 23 -1.25 3.48 8.27
C VAL A 23 -0.22 3.77 7.17
N VAL A 24 -0.51 3.40 5.93
CA VAL A 24 0.38 3.66 4.79
C VAL A 24 0.43 5.16 4.49
N GLY A 25 -0.71 5.86 4.50
CA GLY A 25 -0.77 7.31 4.29
C GLY A 25 -0.06 8.14 5.35
N LYS A 26 0.14 7.60 6.57
CA LYS A 26 0.90 8.25 7.64
C LYS A 26 2.42 8.04 7.55
N LYS A 27 2.90 7.21 6.63
CA LYS A 27 4.35 7.01 6.44
C LYS A 27 4.98 8.30 5.90
N ALA A 28 6.15 8.65 6.44
CA ALA A 28 6.94 9.75 5.91
C ALA A 28 7.29 9.48 4.44
N GLY A 29 7.02 10.44 3.56
CA GLY A 29 7.22 10.30 2.12
C GLY A 29 6.03 9.70 1.35
N VAL A 30 4.95 9.27 2.01
CA VAL A 30 3.71 8.88 1.32
C VAL A 30 2.80 10.10 1.20
N GLU A 31 2.37 10.40 -0.02
CA GLU A 31 1.41 11.49 -0.28
C GLU A 31 -0.04 11.00 -0.28
N SER A 32 -0.28 9.81 -0.84
CA SER A 32 -1.62 9.23 -0.89
C SER A 32 -1.55 7.71 -0.95
N ALA A 33 -2.49 7.06 -0.28
CA ALA A 33 -2.70 5.62 -0.33
C ALA A 33 -4.16 5.36 -0.64
N GLN A 34 -4.40 4.50 -1.64
CA GLN A 34 -5.73 4.14 -2.10
C GLN A 34 -5.82 2.63 -2.29
N VAL A 35 -6.75 1.99 -1.60
CA VAL A 35 -6.96 0.54 -1.67
C VAL A 35 -8.12 0.22 -2.61
N MET A 36 -7.85 -0.62 -3.61
CA MET A 36 -8.78 -1.13 -4.59
C MET A 36 -9.25 -2.53 -4.19
N PHE A 37 -10.26 -2.60 -3.33
CA PHE A 37 -10.86 -3.86 -2.86
C PHE A 37 -11.33 -4.75 -4.01
N ASN A 38 -11.99 -4.17 -5.03
CA ASN A 38 -12.49 -4.91 -6.19
C ASN A 38 -11.40 -5.66 -6.97
N SER A 39 -10.16 -5.21 -6.88
CA SER A 39 -9.03 -5.73 -7.66
C SER A 39 -7.91 -6.29 -6.77
N ASN A 40 -8.11 -6.36 -5.45
CA ASN A 40 -7.09 -6.75 -4.45
C ASN A 40 -5.76 -6.00 -4.62
N LYS A 41 -5.85 -4.70 -4.89
CA LYS A 41 -4.68 -3.86 -5.20
C LYS A 41 -4.61 -2.66 -4.28
N VAL A 42 -3.40 -2.17 -4.00
CA VAL A 42 -3.16 -0.96 -3.23
C VAL A 42 -2.30 -0.02 -4.06
N LYS A 43 -2.83 1.15 -4.40
CA LYS A 43 -2.13 2.19 -5.12
C LYS A 43 -1.58 3.21 -4.10
N VAL A 44 -0.28 3.42 -4.10
CA VAL A 44 0.37 4.36 -3.19
C VAL A 44 1.21 5.34 -3.99
N SER A 45 0.99 6.64 -3.77
CA SER A 45 1.83 7.71 -4.29
C SER A 45 2.84 8.09 -3.23
N PHE A 46 4.12 8.01 -3.55
CA PHE A 46 5.21 8.24 -2.61
C PHE A 46 6.38 8.97 -3.25
N ASP A 47 7.22 9.57 -2.42
CA ASP A 47 8.50 10.13 -2.79
C ASP A 47 9.60 9.06 -2.64
N GLU A 48 10.15 8.62 -3.77
CA GLU A 48 11.24 7.65 -3.84
C GLU A 48 12.53 8.10 -3.13
N SER A 49 12.65 9.40 -2.85
CA SER A 49 13.78 9.97 -2.10
C SER A 49 13.62 9.81 -0.59
N ALA A 50 12.37 9.62 -0.12
CA ALA A 50 12.04 9.55 1.30
C ALA A 50 11.65 8.13 1.75
N ILE A 51 11.00 7.36 0.88
CA ILE A 51 10.57 5.98 1.16
C ILE A 51 10.63 5.13 -0.10
N THR A 52 10.85 3.83 0.05
CA THR A 52 10.87 2.89 -1.08
C THR A 52 9.58 2.08 -1.17
N ALA A 53 9.28 1.54 -2.35
CA ALA A 53 8.16 0.64 -2.55
C ALA A 53 8.23 -0.59 -1.61
N ASP A 54 9.45 -1.09 -1.35
CA ASP A 54 9.69 -2.24 -0.49
C ASP A 54 9.32 -1.96 0.97
N GLU A 55 9.71 -0.80 1.50
CA GLU A 55 9.32 -0.39 2.85
C GLU A 55 7.80 -0.24 3.02
N ILE A 56 7.12 0.21 1.97
CA ILE A 56 5.66 0.29 1.96
C ILE A 56 5.07 -1.12 1.94
N ALA A 57 5.59 -2.03 1.11
CA ALA A 57 5.16 -3.43 1.04
C ALA A 57 5.37 -4.17 2.37
N GLU A 58 6.52 -3.98 3.03
CA GLU A 58 6.78 -4.51 4.36
C GLU A 58 5.76 -4.01 5.39
N SER A 59 5.38 -2.73 5.29
CA SER A 59 4.40 -2.14 6.21
C SER A 59 3.02 -2.75 6.03
N ILE A 60 2.61 -3.02 4.78
CA ILE A 60 1.36 -3.71 4.47
C ILE A 60 1.43 -5.17 4.96
N THR A 61 2.56 -5.84 4.77
CA THR A 61 2.80 -7.20 5.27
C THR A 61 2.73 -7.29 6.79
N LYS A 62 3.30 -6.30 7.51
CA LYS A 62 3.22 -6.20 8.99
C LYS A 62 1.79 -5.98 9.50
N LEU A 63 0.88 -5.47 8.67
CA LEU A 63 -0.54 -5.34 9.00
C LEU A 63 -1.31 -6.66 8.83
N GLY A 64 -0.67 -7.72 8.32
CA GLY A 64 -1.29 -9.02 8.05
C GLY A 64 -1.77 -9.19 6.61
N TYR A 65 -1.34 -8.32 5.69
CA TYR A 65 -1.67 -8.39 4.27
C TYR A 65 -0.40 -8.58 3.46
N PRO A 66 0.06 -9.83 3.24
CA PRO A 66 1.26 -10.06 2.46
C PRO A 66 1.06 -9.55 1.02
N VAL A 67 2.05 -8.79 0.56
CA VAL A 67 2.10 -8.28 -0.81
C VAL A 67 2.63 -9.40 -1.71
N LEU A 68 1.82 -9.81 -2.69
CA LEU A 68 2.14 -10.85 -3.68
C LEU A 68 2.96 -10.28 -4.85
N GLY A 69 2.81 -9.00 -5.14
CA GLY A 69 3.58 -8.33 -6.18
C GLY A 69 3.51 -6.82 -6.08
N GLN A 70 4.55 -6.13 -6.56
CA GLN A 70 4.60 -4.67 -6.62
C GLN A 70 5.01 -4.21 -8.01
N LYS A 71 4.26 -3.26 -8.56
CA LYS A 71 4.56 -2.62 -9.83
C LYS A 71 4.66 -1.11 -9.65
N VAL A 72 5.89 -0.62 -9.74
CA VAL A 72 6.18 0.82 -9.74
C VAL A 72 5.94 1.37 -11.15
N SER A 73 5.30 2.54 -11.24
CA SER A 73 5.06 3.29 -12.48
C SER A 73 5.39 4.76 -12.29
#